data_AF-A0A4R4MMC1-F1
#
_entry.id   AF-A0A4R4MMC1-F1
#
_cell.length_a   1.000
_cell.length_b   1.000
_cell.length_c   1.000
_cell.angle_alpha   90.00
_cell.angle_beta   90.00
_cell.angle_gamma   90.00
#
_symmetry.space_group_name_H-M   'P 1'
#
loop_
_entity.id
_entity.type
_entity.pdbx_description
1 polymer ?
#
loop_
_entity_poly.entity_id
_entity_poly.type
_entity_poly.pdbx_seq_one_letter_code
_entity_poly.pdbx_strand_id
1 'polypeptide(L)'
;MTESPVGAGYARTRDIIVTVVLLLALTALLVIVLVQAWPPAPGVAPDGGTEPPARATTVELFGWSPTLSRETSLFVVVMTAGALGAVVHVLRSFYWYVGNRALRRSWLMMYLLLPFVGALLGLIVYLVLRGGLTSPTGGASDVNPYGIAAIAALVGLFSRETSEKLRSVFGTLLAQAPAGRDQVLAPRITAVEPAGGPVGTVVALHGTGLGSATAVRFGAAQSRITDAADTLVRTAVPPGATTGPPVVITPAGPVTAPAVFTVD
;
A
#
# COMPACT_ATOMS: atom_id res chain seq x y z
N MET A 1 28.60 13.66 5.16
CA MET A 1 28.48 12.34 5.84
C MET A 1 29.43 11.39 5.14
N THR A 2 30.46 10.90 5.81
CA THR A 2 31.38 9.87 5.27
C THR A 2 30.68 8.51 5.34
N GLU A 3 30.53 7.81 4.22
CA GLU A 3 29.90 6.49 4.21
C GLU A 3 30.70 5.47 5.05
N SER A 4 29.98 4.56 5.70
CA SER A 4 30.59 3.49 6.50
C SER A 4 31.37 2.52 5.60
N PRO A 5 32.59 2.08 6.00
CA PRO A 5 33.38 1.12 5.23
C PRO A 5 32.81 -0.31 5.25
N VAL A 6 31.78 -0.56 6.07
CA VAL A 6 31.17 -1.88 6.23
C VAL A 6 30.50 -2.31 4.93
N GLY A 7 30.96 -3.44 4.37
CA GLY A 7 30.37 -4.00 3.15
C GLY A 7 30.94 -3.46 1.83
N ALA A 8 31.92 -2.56 1.87
CA ALA A 8 32.57 -2.00 0.67
C ALA A 8 33.47 -3.02 -0.07
N GLY A 9 33.87 -4.12 0.59
CA GLY A 9 34.76 -5.12 0.00
C GLY A 9 34.10 -6.00 -1.07
N TYR A 10 34.87 -6.38 -2.10
CA TYR A 10 34.48 -7.42 -3.05
C TYR A 10 34.46 -8.81 -2.39
N ALA A 11 33.63 -9.69 -2.92
CA ALA A 11 33.56 -11.08 -2.48
C ALA A 11 34.84 -11.84 -2.87
N ARG A 12 35.35 -12.68 -1.95
CA ARG A 12 36.49 -13.55 -2.22
C ARG A 12 36.01 -14.85 -2.87
N THR A 13 36.90 -15.57 -3.54
CA THR A 13 36.60 -16.88 -4.16
C THR A 13 35.93 -17.85 -3.19
N ARG A 14 36.43 -17.93 -1.95
CA ARG A 14 35.81 -18.78 -0.90
C ARG A 14 34.36 -18.38 -0.60
N ASP A 15 34.07 -17.08 -0.57
CA ASP A 15 32.74 -16.57 -0.25
C ASP A 15 31.77 -16.92 -1.40
N ILE A 16 32.24 -16.78 -2.64
CA ILE A 16 31.51 -17.16 -3.85
C ILE A 16 31.18 -18.66 -3.84
N ILE A 17 32.17 -19.52 -3.62
CA ILE A 17 31.99 -20.98 -3.60
C ILE A 17 30.99 -21.38 -2.52
N VAL A 18 31.14 -20.86 -1.30
CA VAL A 18 30.22 -21.16 -0.19
C VAL A 18 28.79 -20.73 -0.55
N THR A 19 28.59 -19.52 -1.09
CA THR A 19 27.26 -19.06 -1.48
C THR A 19 26.65 -19.94 -2.58
N VAL A 20 27.42 -20.35 -3.58
CA VAL A 20 26.94 -21.26 -4.64
C VAL A 20 26.54 -22.61 -4.06
N VAL A 21 27.36 -23.22 -3.21
CA VAL A 21 27.05 -24.51 -2.58
C VAL A 21 25.76 -24.42 -1.76
N LEU A 22 25.59 -23.36 -0.97
CA LEU A 22 24.36 -23.14 -0.20
C LEU A 22 23.14 -22.95 -1.09
N LEU A 23 23.25 -22.17 -2.17
CA LEU A 23 22.15 -21.96 -3.11
C LEU A 23 21.76 -23.24 -3.85
N LEU A 24 22.73 -24.06 -4.27
CA LEU A 24 22.47 -25.34 -4.93
C LEU A 24 21.84 -26.35 -3.97
N ALA A 25 22.34 -26.44 -2.74
CA ALA A 25 21.76 -27.30 -1.71
C ALA A 25 20.32 -26.88 -1.38
N LEU A 26 20.07 -25.58 -1.22
CA LEU A 26 18.74 -25.04 -1.03
C LEU A 26 17.82 -25.34 -2.22
N THR A 27 18.30 -25.18 -3.45
CA THR A 27 17.54 -25.48 -4.67
C THR A 27 17.12 -26.94 -4.71
N ALA A 28 18.05 -27.86 -4.45
CA ALA A 28 17.76 -29.29 -4.41
C ALA A 28 16.71 -29.62 -3.34
N LEU A 29 16.86 -29.07 -2.13
CA LEU A 29 15.89 -29.24 -1.06
C LEU A 29 14.50 -28.73 -1.46
N LEU A 30 14.42 -27.52 -2.03
CA LEU A 30 13.16 -26.92 -2.46
C LEU A 30 12.47 -27.74 -3.54
N VAL A 31 13.22 -28.28 -4.52
CA VAL A 31 12.67 -29.17 -5.55
C VAL A 31 12.15 -30.47 -4.95
N ILE A 32 12.92 -31.09 -4.04
CA ILE A 32 12.49 -32.32 -3.34
C ILE A 32 11.19 -32.07 -2.59
N VAL A 33 11.12 -30.99 -1.80
CA VAL A 33 9.92 -30.63 -1.03
C VAL A 33 8.75 -30.32 -1.96
N LEU A 34 8.96 -29.56 -3.04
CA LEU A 34 7.89 -29.22 -4.00
C LEU A 34 7.26 -30.47 -4.61
N VAL A 35 8.09 -31.43 -5.02
CA VAL A 35 7.64 -32.68 -5.64
C VAL A 35 6.90 -33.55 -4.61
N GLN A 36 7.45 -33.70 -3.42
CA GLN A 36 6.83 -34.55 -2.39
C GLN A 36 5.57 -33.94 -1.78
N ALA A 37 5.50 -32.61 -1.64
CA ALA A 37 4.31 -31.94 -1.11
C ALA A 37 3.21 -31.75 -2.17
N TRP A 38 3.42 -32.19 -3.42
CA TRP A 38 2.48 -31.97 -4.50
C TRP A 38 1.14 -32.67 -4.23
N PRO A 39 -0.01 -31.96 -4.29
CA PRO A 39 -1.31 -32.58 -4.07
C PRO A 39 -1.61 -33.66 -5.13
N PRO A 40 -2.09 -34.85 -4.71
CA PRO A 40 -2.40 -35.93 -5.63
C PRO A 40 -3.60 -35.57 -6.52
N ALA A 41 -3.53 -35.95 -7.78
CA ALA A 41 -4.63 -35.83 -8.73
C ALA A 41 -5.78 -36.80 -8.37
N PRO A 42 -7.03 -36.51 -8.79
CA PRO A 42 -8.11 -37.50 -8.72
C PRO A 42 -7.70 -38.79 -9.45
N GLY A 43 -8.02 -39.94 -8.85
CA GLY A 43 -7.79 -41.24 -9.48
C GLY A 43 -8.82 -41.52 -10.58
N VAL A 44 -8.52 -42.49 -11.43
CA VAL A 44 -9.49 -43.04 -12.39
C VAL A 44 -9.87 -44.43 -11.92
N ALA A 45 -11.14 -44.63 -11.59
CA ALA A 45 -11.67 -45.90 -11.17
C ALA A 45 -11.68 -46.92 -12.34
N PRO A 46 -11.67 -48.23 -12.06
CA PRO A 46 -11.63 -49.27 -13.11
C PRO A 46 -12.82 -49.23 -14.09
N ASP A 47 -13.94 -48.63 -13.68
CA ASP A 47 -15.15 -48.40 -14.47
C ASP A 47 -15.10 -47.11 -15.29
N GLY A 48 -13.99 -46.37 -15.27
CA GLY A 48 -13.83 -45.07 -15.90
C GLY A 48 -14.39 -43.89 -15.07
N GLY A 49 -14.87 -44.15 -13.86
CA GLY A 49 -15.29 -43.12 -12.90
C GLY A 49 -14.11 -42.32 -12.32
N THR A 50 -14.40 -41.24 -11.60
CA THR A 50 -13.37 -40.46 -10.90
C THR A 50 -13.32 -40.84 -9.43
N GLU A 51 -12.13 -41.22 -8.95
CA GLU A 51 -11.90 -41.46 -7.52
C GLU A 51 -11.56 -40.16 -6.81
N PRO A 52 -12.08 -39.94 -5.59
CA PRO A 52 -11.72 -38.75 -4.82
C PRO A 52 -10.21 -38.74 -4.54
N PRO A 53 -9.54 -37.59 -4.70
CA PRO A 53 -8.10 -37.49 -4.48
C PRO A 53 -7.74 -37.83 -3.04
N ALA A 54 -6.55 -38.40 -2.83
CA ALA A 54 -6.06 -38.71 -1.50
C ALA A 54 -6.04 -37.45 -0.61
N ARG A 55 -6.46 -37.61 0.64
CA ARG A 55 -6.69 -36.49 1.57
C ARG A 55 -5.40 -35.91 2.15
N ALA A 56 -4.30 -36.66 2.09
CA ALA A 56 -3.01 -36.28 2.64
C ALA A 56 -1.85 -36.82 1.81
N THR A 57 -0.70 -36.17 1.93
CA THR A 57 0.57 -36.53 1.29
C THR A 57 1.69 -36.56 2.33
N THR A 58 2.58 -37.54 2.25
CA THR A 58 3.73 -37.64 3.16
C THR A 58 4.95 -36.99 2.51
N VAL A 59 5.64 -36.13 3.27
CA VAL A 59 6.94 -35.57 2.88
C VAL A 59 8.00 -36.27 3.72
N GLU A 60 9.06 -36.79 3.10
CA GLU A 60 10.18 -37.47 3.73
C GLU A 60 11.45 -36.62 3.61
N LEU A 61 11.91 -36.12 4.75
CA LEU A 61 13.11 -35.28 4.85
C LEU A 61 13.95 -35.74 6.02
N PHE A 62 15.16 -36.24 5.74
CA PHE A 62 16.17 -36.55 6.76
C PHE A 62 15.64 -37.43 7.91
N GLY A 63 14.85 -38.46 7.60
CA GLY A 63 14.26 -39.37 8.60
C GLY A 63 13.00 -38.83 9.29
N TRP A 64 12.53 -37.64 8.92
CA TRP A 64 11.27 -37.06 9.36
C TRP A 64 10.22 -37.19 8.25
N SER A 65 9.04 -37.73 8.58
CA SER A 65 7.99 -38.08 7.62
C SER A 65 6.62 -37.43 7.94
N PRO A 66 6.49 -36.10 7.94
CA PRO A 66 5.22 -35.43 8.23
C PRO A 66 4.15 -35.76 7.17
N THR A 67 2.93 -35.96 7.63
CA THR A 67 1.75 -36.05 6.79
C THR A 67 1.10 -34.67 6.65
N LEU A 68 0.95 -34.20 5.42
CA LEU A 68 0.35 -32.92 5.09
C LEU A 68 -1.08 -33.14 4.62
N SER A 69 -2.03 -32.41 5.21
CA SER A 69 -3.36 -32.30 4.62
C SER A 69 -3.28 -31.59 3.27
N ARG A 70 -4.27 -31.81 2.38
CA ARG A 70 -4.30 -31.14 1.08
C ARG A 70 -4.14 -29.61 1.16
N GLU A 71 -4.73 -28.97 2.16
CA GLU A 71 -4.59 -27.51 2.34
C GLU A 71 -3.16 -27.12 2.71
N THR A 72 -2.53 -27.91 3.59
CA THR A 72 -1.16 -27.68 4.02
C THR A 72 -0.17 -27.91 2.87
N SER A 73 -0.42 -28.93 2.04
CA SER A 73 0.33 -29.18 0.81
C SER A 73 0.32 -27.96 -0.12
N LEU A 74 -0.83 -27.28 -0.30
CA LEU A 74 -0.89 -26.08 -1.14
C LEU A 74 -0.03 -24.94 -0.57
N PHE A 75 -0.02 -24.73 0.75
CA PHE A 75 0.87 -23.74 1.37
C PHE A 75 2.34 -24.06 1.11
N VAL A 76 2.73 -25.33 1.26
CA VAL A 76 4.11 -25.78 1.03
C VAL A 76 4.50 -25.63 -0.44
N VAL A 77 3.63 -26.03 -1.37
CA VAL A 77 3.85 -25.87 -2.83
C VAL A 77 4.03 -24.40 -3.18
N VAL A 78 3.18 -23.51 -2.66
CA VAL A 78 3.29 -22.07 -2.94
C VAL A 78 4.59 -21.48 -2.39
N MET A 79 4.94 -21.79 -1.14
CA MET A 79 6.18 -21.29 -0.54
C MET A 79 7.42 -21.80 -1.28
N THR A 80 7.46 -23.08 -1.63
CA THR A 80 8.61 -23.67 -2.35
C THR A 80 8.70 -23.18 -3.79
N ALA A 81 7.58 -23.06 -4.51
CA ALA A 81 7.56 -22.47 -5.85
C ALA A 81 8.01 -21.00 -5.83
N GLY A 82 7.52 -20.20 -4.88
CA GLY A 82 7.98 -18.81 -4.69
C GLY A 82 9.46 -18.70 -4.35
N ALA A 83 9.97 -19.60 -3.51
CA ALA A 83 11.41 -19.65 -3.23
C ALA A 83 12.23 -19.99 -4.48
N LEU A 84 11.79 -20.98 -5.27
CA LEU A 84 12.46 -21.39 -6.51
C LEU A 84 12.47 -20.27 -7.55
N GLY A 85 11.37 -19.53 -7.68
CA GLY A 85 11.32 -18.33 -8.53
C GLY A 85 12.38 -17.30 -8.13
N ALA A 86 12.50 -17.01 -6.83
CA ALA A 86 13.53 -16.10 -6.32
C ALA A 86 14.95 -16.67 -6.49
N VAL A 87 15.16 -17.99 -6.39
CA VAL A 87 16.44 -18.63 -6.69
C VAL A 87 16.84 -18.38 -8.15
N VAL A 88 15.93 -18.46 -9.11
CA VAL A 88 16.22 -18.16 -10.52
C VAL A 88 16.70 -16.71 -10.67
N HIS A 89 16.03 -15.75 -10.00
CA HIS A 89 16.48 -14.36 -9.95
C HIS A 89 17.89 -14.23 -9.39
N VAL A 90 18.14 -14.86 -8.24
CA VAL A 90 19.43 -14.83 -7.53
C VAL A 90 20.53 -15.40 -8.40
N LEU A 91 20.35 -16.60 -8.97
CA LEU A 91 21.37 -17.24 -9.80
C LEU A 91 21.71 -16.40 -11.02
N ARG A 92 20.70 -15.80 -11.68
CA ARG A 92 20.89 -14.92 -12.82
C ARG A 92 21.74 -13.69 -12.46
N SER A 93 21.40 -13.04 -11.36
CA SER A 93 22.13 -11.87 -10.86
C SER A 93 23.55 -12.26 -10.43
N PHE A 94 23.68 -13.35 -9.68
CA PHE A 94 24.93 -13.82 -9.10
C PHE A 94 25.96 -14.18 -10.17
N TYR A 95 25.60 -14.99 -11.19
CA TYR A 95 26.56 -15.35 -12.24
C TYR A 95 27.09 -14.12 -12.97
N TRP A 96 26.22 -13.12 -13.20
CA TRP A 96 26.59 -11.89 -13.91
C TRP A 96 27.65 -11.11 -13.12
N TYR A 97 27.43 -10.90 -11.83
CA TYR A 97 28.37 -10.14 -10.98
C TYR A 97 29.66 -10.89 -10.69
N VAL A 98 29.61 -12.22 -10.55
CA VAL A 98 30.80 -13.05 -10.44
C VAL A 98 31.63 -12.99 -11.72
N GLY A 99 30.99 -13.19 -12.88
CA GLY A 99 31.65 -13.16 -14.18
C GLY A 99 32.33 -11.83 -14.46
N ASN A 100 31.68 -10.72 -14.09
CA ASN A 100 32.20 -9.37 -14.25
C ASN A 100 33.14 -8.92 -13.10
N ARG A 101 33.46 -9.79 -12.14
CA ARG A 101 34.31 -9.50 -10.97
C ARG A 101 33.83 -8.28 -10.15
N ALA A 102 32.53 -8.03 -10.15
CA ALA A 102 31.90 -6.87 -9.53
C ALA A 102 31.08 -7.22 -8.28
N LEU A 103 31.07 -8.50 -7.87
CA LEU A 103 30.30 -8.97 -6.73
C LEU A 103 30.82 -8.39 -5.40
N ARG A 104 29.97 -7.68 -4.66
CA ARG A 104 30.26 -7.19 -3.31
C ARG A 104 29.96 -8.23 -2.25
N ARG A 105 30.76 -8.28 -1.18
CA ARG A 105 30.60 -9.25 -0.08
C ARG A 105 29.32 -9.02 0.73
N SER A 106 28.88 -7.78 0.86
CA SER A 106 27.62 -7.43 1.54
C SER A 106 26.38 -7.98 0.82
N TRP A 107 26.45 -8.19 -0.49
CA TRP A 107 25.33 -8.72 -1.27
C TRP A 107 25.08 -10.20 -1.04
N LEU A 108 26.06 -10.94 -0.49
CA LEU A 108 25.91 -12.39 -0.27
C LEU A 108 24.78 -12.71 0.70
N MET A 109 24.65 -11.94 1.79
CA MET A 109 23.54 -12.12 2.74
C MET A 109 22.20 -11.81 2.09
N MET A 110 22.14 -10.77 1.27
CA MET A 110 20.94 -10.44 0.48
C MET A 110 20.56 -11.61 -0.44
N TYR A 111 21.51 -12.19 -1.18
CA TYR A 111 21.27 -13.34 -2.06
C TYR A 111 20.79 -14.59 -1.32
N LEU A 112 21.31 -14.85 -0.11
CA LEU A 112 20.86 -15.98 0.71
C LEU A 112 19.45 -15.76 1.30
N LEU A 113 19.04 -14.50 1.51
CA LEU A 113 17.71 -14.17 2.05
C LEU A 113 16.61 -14.07 0.99
N LEU A 114 16.96 -13.73 -0.25
CA LEU A 114 16.01 -13.55 -1.36
C LEU A 114 15.08 -14.75 -1.61
N PRO A 115 15.51 -16.03 -1.55
CA PRO A 115 14.61 -17.18 -1.65
C PRO A 115 13.50 -17.19 -0.60
N PHE A 116 13.80 -16.79 0.64
CA PHE A 116 12.80 -16.69 1.70
C PHE A 116 11.81 -15.56 1.45
N VAL A 117 12.27 -14.43 0.91
CA VAL A 117 11.40 -13.33 0.48
C VAL A 117 10.44 -13.81 -0.62
N GLY A 118 10.94 -14.57 -1.60
CA GLY A 118 10.10 -15.16 -2.65
C GLY A 118 9.04 -16.12 -2.10
N ALA A 119 9.41 -16.97 -1.13
CA ALA A 119 8.47 -17.87 -0.47
C ALA A 119 7.34 -17.11 0.26
N LEU A 120 7.70 -16.08 1.03
CA LEU A 120 6.76 -15.29 1.81
C LEU A 120 5.84 -14.45 0.92
N LEU A 121 6.38 -13.83 -0.13
CA LEU A 121 5.55 -13.08 -1.10
C LEU A 121 4.60 -14.01 -1.85
N GLY A 122 5.06 -15.18 -2.28
CA GLY A 122 4.21 -16.20 -2.90
C GLY A 122 3.05 -16.60 -1.98
N LEU A 123 3.36 -16.84 -0.70
CA LEU A 123 2.36 -17.17 0.31
C LEU A 123 1.35 -16.03 0.51
N ILE A 124 1.81 -14.78 0.63
CA ILE A 124 0.93 -13.60 0.77
C ILE A 124 -0.02 -13.51 -0.42
N VAL A 125 0.49 -13.63 -1.65
CA VAL A 125 -0.34 -13.56 -2.86
C VAL A 125 -1.37 -14.70 -2.90
N TYR A 126 -0.97 -15.92 -2.54
CA TYR A 126 -1.90 -17.05 -2.46
C TYR A 126 -3.00 -16.82 -1.41
N LEU A 127 -2.65 -16.32 -0.23
CA LEU A 127 -3.63 -16.02 0.82
C LEU A 127 -4.63 -14.95 0.39
N VAL A 128 -4.19 -13.93 -0.35
CA VAL A 128 -5.09 -12.91 -0.92
C VAL A 128 -6.03 -13.53 -1.95
N LEU A 129 -5.51 -14.35 -2.88
CA LEU A 129 -6.33 -15.03 -3.89
C LEU A 129 -7.38 -15.93 -3.22
N ARG A 130 -6.94 -16.73 -2.24
CA ARG A 130 -7.78 -17.68 -1.52
C ARG A 130 -8.79 -17.01 -0.58
N GLY A 131 -8.42 -15.90 0.05
CA GLY A 131 -9.24 -15.22 1.06
C GLY A 131 -10.30 -14.25 0.50
N GLY A 132 -10.17 -13.79 -0.75
CA GLY A 132 -11.04 -12.70 -1.22
C GLY A 132 -11.36 -12.62 -2.71
N LEU A 133 -10.75 -13.41 -3.60
CA LEU A 133 -10.94 -13.23 -5.05
C LEU A 133 -11.45 -14.45 -5.83
N THR A 134 -11.33 -15.70 -5.32
CA THR A 134 -11.65 -16.90 -6.13
C THR A 134 -12.83 -17.76 -5.67
N SER A 135 -13.29 -17.65 -4.41
CA SER A 135 -14.61 -18.11 -3.93
C SER A 135 -14.61 -18.11 -2.40
N PRO A 136 -15.48 -17.35 -1.71
CA PRO A 136 -15.59 -17.40 -0.25
C PRO A 136 -16.02 -18.78 0.31
N THR A 137 -16.55 -19.64 -0.55
CA THR A 137 -17.17 -20.92 -0.20
C THR A 137 -16.51 -22.15 -0.85
N GLY A 138 -15.49 -21.95 -1.70
CA GLY A 138 -14.79 -23.04 -2.42
C GLY A 138 -13.75 -23.74 -1.55
N GLY A 139 -13.74 -25.07 -1.56
CA GLY A 139 -12.78 -25.87 -0.80
C GLY A 139 -11.41 -25.91 -1.47
N ALA A 140 -10.37 -26.38 -0.77
CA ALA A 140 -9.05 -26.63 -1.38
C ALA A 140 -9.09 -27.63 -2.55
N SER A 141 -10.22 -28.32 -2.74
CA SER A 141 -10.52 -29.14 -3.91
C SER A 141 -10.53 -28.39 -5.22
N ASP A 142 -10.94 -27.13 -5.18
CA ASP A 142 -11.30 -26.34 -6.36
C ASP A 142 -10.09 -25.52 -6.87
N VAL A 143 -9.00 -25.55 -6.11
CA VAL A 143 -7.76 -24.83 -6.42
C VAL A 143 -6.86 -25.71 -7.30
N ASN A 144 -6.53 -25.21 -8.50
CA ASN A 144 -5.56 -25.86 -9.38
C ASN A 144 -4.12 -25.64 -8.85
N PRO A 145 -3.41 -26.69 -8.38
CA PRO A 145 -2.06 -26.57 -7.82
C PRO A 145 -1.04 -26.03 -8.83
N TYR A 146 -1.18 -26.33 -10.13
CA TYR A 146 -0.30 -25.83 -11.17
C TYR A 146 -0.42 -24.32 -11.34
N GLY A 147 -1.65 -23.80 -11.33
CA GLY A 147 -1.91 -22.37 -11.48
C GLY A 147 -1.31 -21.56 -10.34
N ILE A 148 -1.54 -21.99 -9.09
CA ILE A 148 -0.99 -21.28 -7.92
C ILE A 148 0.53 -21.40 -7.82
N ALA A 149 1.10 -22.56 -8.18
CA ALA A 149 2.55 -22.74 -8.18
C ALA A 149 3.22 -21.86 -9.23
N ALA A 150 2.64 -21.77 -10.44
CA ALA A 150 3.14 -20.91 -11.49
C ALA A 150 3.11 -19.43 -11.07
N ILE A 151 2.00 -18.96 -10.49
CA ILE A 151 1.89 -17.59 -9.98
C ILE A 151 2.91 -17.35 -8.87
N ALA A 152 3.03 -18.26 -7.90
CA ALA A 152 3.97 -18.13 -6.80
C ALA A 152 5.42 -18.06 -7.30
N ALA A 153 5.80 -18.90 -8.26
CA ALA A 153 7.12 -18.87 -8.88
C ALA A 153 7.39 -17.53 -9.59
N LEU A 154 6.43 -16.99 -10.33
CA LEU A 154 6.56 -15.67 -10.97
C LEU A 154 6.68 -14.55 -9.91
N VAL A 155 5.90 -14.62 -8.83
CA VAL A 155 5.99 -13.69 -7.69
C VAL A 155 7.39 -13.72 -7.07
N GLY A 156 7.98 -14.89 -6.88
CA GLY A 156 9.34 -15.03 -6.39
C GLY A 156 10.38 -14.45 -7.35
N LEU A 157 10.26 -14.77 -8.64
CA LEU A 157 11.16 -14.31 -9.71
C LEU A 157 11.19 -12.79 -9.84
N PHE A 158 10.02 -12.17 -9.67
CA PHE A 158 9.80 -10.72 -9.72
C PHE A 158 9.47 -10.15 -8.34
N SER A 159 10.16 -10.63 -7.30
CA SER A 159 9.86 -10.27 -5.90
C SER A 159 9.92 -8.77 -5.63
N ARG A 160 10.86 -8.05 -6.27
CA ARG A 160 10.96 -6.60 -6.18
C ARG A 160 9.72 -5.93 -6.75
N GLU A 161 9.39 -6.24 -8.00
CA GLU A 161 8.25 -5.67 -8.72
C GLU A 161 6.93 -6.03 -8.03
N THR A 162 6.82 -7.25 -7.51
CA THR A 162 5.68 -7.69 -6.70
C THR A 162 5.54 -6.83 -5.46
N SER A 163 6.62 -6.61 -4.70
CA SER A 163 6.58 -5.78 -3.49
C SER A 163 6.21 -4.32 -3.79
N GLU A 164 6.72 -3.77 -4.88
CA GLU A 164 6.40 -2.43 -5.37
C GLU A 164 4.91 -2.34 -5.78
N LYS A 165 4.39 -3.37 -6.45
CA LYS A 165 2.99 -3.43 -6.85
C LYS A 165 2.06 -3.58 -5.64
N LEU A 166 2.40 -4.43 -4.68
CA LEU A 166 1.65 -4.56 -3.42
C LEU A 166 1.63 -3.22 -2.68
N ARG A 167 2.78 -2.55 -2.54
CA ARG A 167 2.85 -1.20 -1.95
C ARG A 167 1.93 -0.21 -2.67
N SER A 168 1.91 -0.23 -4.00
CA SER A 168 1.01 0.63 -4.79
C SER A 168 -0.46 0.34 -4.47
N VAL A 169 -0.86 -0.94 -4.48
CA VAL A 169 -2.25 -1.33 -4.15
C VAL A 169 -2.63 -0.91 -2.72
N PHE A 170 -1.81 -1.23 -1.72
CA PHE A 170 -2.06 -0.81 -0.34
C PHE A 170 -2.08 0.71 -0.19
N GLY A 171 -1.20 1.42 -0.90
CA GLY A 171 -1.18 2.87 -0.94
C GLY A 171 -2.47 3.47 -1.47
N THR A 172 -3.11 2.82 -2.46
CA THR A 172 -4.42 3.26 -2.97
C THR A 172 -5.56 2.94 -1.99
N LEU A 173 -5.55 1.77 -1.35
CA LEU A 173 -6.61 1.35 -0.43
C LEU A 173 -6.59 2.12 0.90
N LEU A 174 -5.40 2.49 1.37
CA LEU A 174 -5.19 3.23 2.62
C LEU A 174 -5.02 4.75 2.37
N ALA A 175 -5.18 5.22 1.14
CA ALA A 175 -5.15 6.65 0.84
C ALA A 175 -6.26 7.34 1.63
N GLN A 176 -5.97 8.54 2.14
CA GLN A 176 -7.00 9.39 2.71
C GLN A 176 -8.08 9.64 1.65
N ALA A 177 -9.35 9.53 2.04
CA ALA A 177 -10.44 9.92 1.18
C ALA A 177 -10.17 11.37 0.71
N PRO A 178 -10.27 11.65 -0.60
CA PRO A 178 -10.22 13.02 -1.08
C PRO A 178 -11.20 13.87 -0.27
N ALA A 179 -10.84 15.12 0.00
CA ALA A 179 -11.76 16.10 0.55
C ALA A 179 -13.06 16.05 -0.26
N GLY A 180 -14.14 15.54 0.34
CA GLY A 180 -15.45 15.57 -0.29
C GLY A 180 -15.80 17.02 -0.62
N ARG A 181 -16.72 17.23 -1.56
CA ARG A 181 -17.31 18.56 -1.79
C ARG A 181 -17.94 19.16 -0.52
N ASP A 182 -18.11 18.34 0.52
CA ASP A 182 -18.69 18.68 1.82
C ASP A 182 -17.63 18.87 2.93
N GLN A 183 -16.32 18.85 2.62
CA GLN A 183 -15.34 19.41 3.56
C GLN A 183 -15.59 20.92 3.62
N VAL A 184 -16.40 21.32 4.59
CA VAL A 184 -16.57 22.72 5.00
C VAL A 184 -15.19 23.23 5.43
N LEU A 185 -14.45 23.81 4.48
CA LEU A 185 -13.25 24.57 4.78
C LEU A 185 -13.64 25.59 5.84
N ALA A 186 -12.91 25.63 6.95
CA ALA A 186 -13.16 26.61 8.00
C ALA A 186 -13.18 28.00 7.34
N PRO A 187 -14.28 28.76 7.44
CA PRO A 187 -14.40 30.00 6.72
C PRO A 187 -13.31 30.98 7.16
N ARG A 188 -12.68 31.65 6.20
CA ARG A 188 -11.55 32.56 6.45
C ARG A 188 -11.72 33.83 5.64
N ILE A 189 -11.55 34.97 6.28
CA ILE A 189 -11.54 36.28 5.63
C ILE A 189 -10.09 36.68 5.34
N THR A 190 -9.81 37.10 4.11
CA THR A 190 -8.48 37.53 3.66
C THR A 190 -8.39 39.03 3.50
N ALA A 191 -9.47 39.71 3.11
CA ALA A 191 -9.48 41.15 2.87
C ALA A 191 -10.87 41.77 3.10
N VAL A 192 -10.87 43.07 3.41
CA VAL A 192 -12.06 43.91 3.59
C VAL A 192 -11.89 45.15 2.71
N GLU A 193 -12.83 45.43 1.82
CA GLU A 193 -12.76 46.57 0.91
C GLU A 193 -14.13 47.26 0.75
N PRO A 194 -14.23 48.59 0.95
CA PRO A 194 -13.17 49.48 1.45
C PRO A 194 -12.80 49.17 2.92
N ALA A 195 -11.65 49.68 3.38
CA ALA A 195 -11.20 49.54 4.78
C ALA A 195 -11.93 50.49 5.76
N GLY A 196 -12.83 51.34 5.24
CA GLY A 196 -13.65 52.23 6.06
C GLY A 196 -14.69 52.99 5.24
N GLY A 197 -15.63 53.62 5.94
CA GLY A 197 -16.64 54.51 5.37
C GLY A 197 -17.83 54.73 6.30
N PRO A 198 -18.72 55.68 5.97
CA PRO A 198 -19.90 56.00 6.79
C PRO A 198 -20.96 54.89 6.74
N VAL A 199 -21.96 54.98 7.61
CA VAL A 199 -23.16 54.13 7.60
C VAL A 199 -23.78 54.07 6.19
N GLY A 200 -24.11 52.86 5.73
CA GLY A 200 -24.62 52.60 4.38
C GLY A 200 -23.56 52.25 3.33
N THR A 201 -22.27 52.41 3.64
CA THR A 201 -21.17 51.99 2.72
C THR A 201 -21.25 50.49 2.45
N VAL A 202 -21.15 50.09 1.18
CA VAL A 202 -21.11 48.68 0.78
C VAL A 202 -19.69 48.15 0.97
N VAL A 203 -19.55 47.14 1.82
CA VAL A 203 -18.29 46.48 2.16
C VAL A 203 -18.25 45.09 1.55
N ALA A 204 -17.18 44.80 0.82
CA ALA A 204 -16.82 43.50 0.28
C ALA A 204 -15.83 42.79 1.20
N LEU A 205 -16.19 41.59 1.64
CA LEU A 205 -15.37 40.70 2.47
C LEU A 205 -14.92 39.52 1.61
N HIS A 206 -13.63 39.48 1.29
CA HIS A 206 -13.03 38.42 0.48
C HIS A 206 -12.51 37.30 1.37
N GLY A 207 -12.62 36.05 0.90
CA GLY A 207 -12.20 34.90 1.68
C GLY A 207 -12.43 33.55 1.01
N THR A 208 -12.62 32.52 1.84
CA THR A 208 -12.99 31.16 1.45
C THR A 208 -14.02 30.59 2.42
N GLY A 209 -14.94 29.75 1.95
CA GLY A 209 -15.97 29.12 2.80
C GLY A 209 -17.10 30.07 3.23
N LEU A 210 -17.21 31.25 2.61
CA LEU A 210 -18.14 32.30 3.04
C LEU A 210 -19.56 32.14 2.50
N GLY A 211 -19.82 31.16 1.63
CA GLY A 211 -21.10 31.01 0.94
C GLY A 211 -22.28 30.67 1.86
N SER A 212 -22.00 30.21 3.09
CA SER A 212 -22.99 29.92 4.12
C SER A 212 -23.17 31.06 5.14
N ALA A 213 -22.54 32.21 4.93
CA ALA A 213 -22.65 33.34 5.84
C ALA A 213 -24.10 33.86 5.96
N THR A 214 -24.54 34.15 7.18
CA THR A 214 -25.91 34.60 7.48
C THR A 214 -25.98 36.08 7.86
N ALA A 215 -24.90 36.64 8.41
CA ALA A 215 -24.80 38.04 8.77
C ALA A 215 -23.34 38.51 8.91
N VAL A 216 -23.15 39.82 8.92
CA VAL A 216 -21.86 40.46 9.26
C VAL A 216 -22.08 41.41 10.42
N ARG A 217 -21.16 41.44 11.38
CA ARG A 217 -21.22 42.29 12.56
C ARG A 217 -20.08 43.29 12.57
N PHE A 218 -20.41 44.56 12.80
CA PHE A 218 -19.48 45.67 13.00
C PHE A 218 -19.56 46.13 14.46
N GLY A 219 -18.72 45.57 15.32
CA GLY A 219 -18.82 45.73 16.78
C GLY A 219 -20.06 45.07 17.37
N ALA A 220 -20.99 45.85 17.91
CA ALA A 220 -22.27 45.34 18.42
C ALA A 220 -23.40 45.35 17.37
N ALA A 221 -23.26 46.13 16.29
CA ALA A 221 -24.28 46.26 15.26
C ALA A 221 -24.16 45.15 14.20
N GLN A 222 -25.28 44.48 13.93
CA GLN A 222 -25.38 43.41 12.94
C GLN A 222 -26.00 43.93 11.64
N SER A 223 -25.44 43.50 10.52
CA SER A 223 -25.91 43.82 9.18
C SER A 223 -26.30 42.56 8.41
N ARG A 224 -27.29 42.72 7.53
CA ARG A 224 -27.72 41.66 6.62
C ARG A 224 -26.78 41.61 5.41
N ILE A 225 -26.55 40.41 4.91
CA ILE A 225 -25.77 40.18 3.70
C ILE A 225 -26.61 40.51 2.48
N THR A 226 -26.05 41.28 1.55
CA THR A 226 -26.68 41.66 0.29
C THR A 226 -26.30 40.72 -0.85
N ASP A 227 -25.10 40.13 -0.79
CA ASP A 227 -24.63 39.11 -1.74
C ASP A 227 -23.67 38.14 -1.02
N ALA A 228 -23.82 36.84 -1.28
CA ALA A 228 -23.03 35.79 -0.65
C ALA A 228 -22.57 34.76 -1.68
N ALA A 229 -21.26 34.64 -1.84
CA ALA A 229 -20.59 33.61 -2.60
C ALA A 229 -19.50 32.98 -1.74
N ASP A 230 -18.94 31.86 -2.19
CA ASP A 230 -17.96 31.11 -1.38
C ASP A 230 -16.68 31.91 -1.10
N THR A 231 -16.33 32.84 -1.99
CA THR A 231 -15.13 33.67 -1.91
C THR A 231 -15.40 35.16 -1.61
N LEU A 232 -16.67 35.56 -1.48
CA LEU A 232 -17.07 36.96 -1.35
C LEU A 232 -18.37 37.10 -0.58
N VAL A 233 -18.40 37.99 0.41
CA VAL A 233 -19.64 38.46 1.06
C VAL A 233 -19.72 39.97 0.92
N ARG A 234 -20.88 40.48 0.49
CA ARG A 234 -21.18 41.91 0.47
C ARG A 234 -22.22 42.25 1.52
N THR A 235 -22.01 43.37 2.22
CA THR A 235 -22.94 43.87 3.22
C THR A 235 -22.84 45.39 3.27
N ALA A 236 -23.83 46.06 3.86
CA ALA A 236 -23.77 47.51 4.11
C ALA A 236 -23.39 47.78 5.57
N VAL A 237 -22.64 48.84 5.85
CA VAL A 237 -22.36 49.28 7.22
C VAL A 237 -23.69 49.66 7.91
N PRO A 238 -24.09 49.01 9.01
CA PRO A 238 -25.37 49.27 9.68
C PRO A 238 -25.30 50.51 10.59
N PRO A 239 -26.44 51.14 10.93
CA PRO A 239 -26.49 52.15 11.98
C PRO A 239 -25.99 51.59 13.32
N GLY A 240 -25.20 52.39 14.05
CA GLY A 240 -24.60 51.96 15.32
C GLY A 240 -23.37 51.06 15.18
N ALA A 241 -22.82 50.92 13.96
CA ALA A 241 -21.52 50.30 13.76
C ALA A 241 -20.41 51.03 14.53
N THR A 242 -19.41 50.29 14.99
CA THR A 242 -18.23 50.84 15.67
C THR A 242 -16.97 50.37 14.96
N THR A 243 -15.92 51.20 14.99
CA THR A 243 -14.62 50.89 14.40
C THR A 243 -14.02 49.63 15.05
N GLY A 244 -13.64 48.66 14.22
CA GLY A 244 -13.15 47.36 14.65
C GLY A 244 -13.10 46.34 13.52
N PRO A 245 -12.53 45.14 13.74
CA PRO A 245 -12.54 44.08 12.74
C PRO A 245 -13.96 43.53 12.55
N PRO A 246 -14.51 43.53 11.31
CA PRO A 246 -15.80 42.92 11.04
C PRO A 246 -15.80 41.42 11.35
N VAL A 247 -16.94 40.90 11.81
CA VAL A 247 -17.12 39.47 12.10
C VAL A 247 -18.22 38.90 11.22
N VAL A 248 -17.90 37.92 10.38
CA VAL A 248 -18.87 37.18 9.55
C VAL A 248 -19.44 36.03 10.39
N ILE A 249 -20.76 35.91 10.44
CA ILE A 249 -21.46 34.84 11.16
C ILE A 249 -21.78 33.73 10.16
N THR A 250 -21.32 32.52 10.43
CA THR A 250 -21.63 31.32 9.64
C THR A 250 -22.19 30.22 10.55
N PRO A 251 -22.92 29.22 10.01
CA PRO A 251 -23.32 28.04 10.77
C PRO A 251 -22.16 27.26 11.41
N ALA A 252 -20.96 27.36 10.84
CA ALA A 252 -19.74 26.73 11.37
C ALA A 252 -19.08 27.55 12.50
N GLY A 253 -19.53 28.79 12.75
CA GLY A 253 -18.99 29.69 13.76
C GLY A 253 -18.67 31.10 13.21
N PRO A 254 -18.38 32.06 14.09
CA PRO A 254 -18.01 33.41 13.69
C PRO A 254 -16.56 33.48 13.19
N VAL A 255 -16.32 34.27 12.15
CA VAL A 255 -15.00 34.49 11.54
C VAL A 255 -14.66 35.97 11.59
N THR A 256 -13.54 36.31 12.20
CA THR A 256 -13.09 37.69 12.37
C THR A 256 -12.18 38.10 11.22
N ALA A 257 -12.40 39.28 10.65
CA ALA A 257 -11.53 39.84 9.63
C ALA A 257 -10.15 40.18 10.20
N PRO A 258 -9.06 40.01 9.42
CA PRO A 258 -7.71 40.33 9.89
C PRO A 258 -7.45 41.84 9.96
N ALA A 259 -8.21 42.66 9.24
CA ALA A 259 -8.07 44.11 9.18
C ALA A 259 -9.23 44.82 9.91
N VAL A 260 -8.90 45.97 10.51
CA VAL A 260 -9.88 46.87 11.15
C VAL A 260 -10.64 47.63 10.08
N PHE A 261 -11.97 47.69 10.21
CA PHE A 261 -12.81 48.58 9.42
C PHE A 261 -13.08 49.88 10.20
N THR A 262 -12.86 51.03 9.57
CA THR A 262 -13.08 52.36 10.18
C THR A 262 -14.47 52.89 9.86
N VAL A 263 -15.26 53.19 10.88
CA VAL A 263 -16.61 53.79 10.72
C VAL A 263 -16.50 55.29 10.94
N ASP A 264 -16.97 56.07 9.96
CA ASP A 264 -16.98 57.55 9.97
C ASP A 264 -18.30 58.13 10.52
#